data_AF-A0A931XB38-F1
#
_entry.id   AF-A0A931XB38-F1
#
_cell.length_a   1.000
_cell.length_b   1.000
_cell.length_c   1.000
_cell.angle_alpha   90.00
_cell.angle_beta   90.00
_cell.angle_gamma   90.00
#
_symmetry.space_group_name_H-M   'P 1'
#
loop_
_entity.id
_entity.type
_entity.pdbx_description
1 polymer ?
#
loop_
_entity_poly.entity_id
_entity_poly.type
_entity_poly.pdbx_seq_one_letter_code
_entity_poly.pdbx_strand_id
1 'polypeptide(L)'
;MRDGRDDGPQRERDEKGAKHGGNIAQGSRGFGAKIASPTAFRVRSHGTLEHASFKKRPVNGLGTLGALPSRVGAKSHKELIAWQLADALRREIYSLISGGLAAADLRFRSQAEDAASSTCRNLAEGFARFNPREFAQYARYSASSNCEVGDLIEDGLARRFWTAEQAARAQDLQVRAGIAVGRLQRYLRSKRARRNVVRILSRDEAR
;
A
#
# COMPACT_ATOMS: atom_id res chain seq x y z
N MET A 1 -49.41 -70.92 11.73
CA MET A 1 -48.99 -71.04 13.14
C MET A 1 -48.01 -69.91 13.42
N ARG A 2 -48.20 -69.23 14.55
CA ARG A 2 -47.63 -67.91 14.89
C ARG A 2 -46.11 -67.95 14.99
N ASP A 3 -45.46 -66.92 14.45
CA ASP A 3 -44.15 -66.47 14.91
C ASP A 3 -44.15 -64.94 14.94
N GLY A 4 -43.95 -64.39 16.14
CA GLY A 4 -44.09 -62.97 16.44
C GLY A 4 -42.76 -62.26 16.23
N ARG A 5 -42.71 -61.38 15.23
CA ARG A 5 -41.63 -60.42 15.04
C ARG A 5 -42.02 -59.06 15.61
N ASP A 6 -41.02 -58.50 16.26
CA ASP A 6 -40.91 -57.21 16.95
C ASP A 6 -40.96 -56.07 15.92
N ASP A 7 -42.00 -55.23 15.98
CA ASP A 7 -42.17 -54.03 15.16
C ASP A 7 -42.49 -52.83 16.08
N GLY A 8 -41.48 -52.02 16.37
CA GLY A 8 -41.60 -50.74 17.05
C GLY A 8 -42.28 -49.67 16.17
N PRO A 9 -42.98 -48.68 16.74
CA PRO A 9 -43.79 -47.76 15.95
C PRO A 9 -42.97 -46.61 15.35
N GLN A 10 -43.45 -46.23 14.16
CA GLN A 10 -42.97 -45.21 13.25
C GLN A 10 -43.42 -43.78 13.60
N ARG A 11 -42.56 -42.82 13.22
CA ARG A 11 -42.84 -41.46 12.70
C ARG A 11 -43.37 -40.39 13.66
N GLU A 12 -42.67 -39.24 13.69
CA GLU A 12 -43.26 -37.99 13.18
C GLU A 12 -42.17 -37.02 12.70
N ARG A 13 -42.44 -36.37 11.56
CA ARG A 13 -41.68 -35.28 10.96
C ARG A 13 -42.32 -33.98 11.42
N ASP A 14 -41.52 -32.99 11.79
CA ASP A 14 -41.97 -31.60 11.80
C ASP A 14 -40.89 -30.69 11.21
N GLU A 15 -41.14 -30.24 9.97
CA GLU A 15 -40.57 -29.02 9.40
C GLU A 15 -41.47 -27.83 9.81
N LYS A 16 -40.94 -26.86 10.55
CA LYS A 16 -41.45 -25.47 10.54
C LYS A 16 -40.30 -24.48 10.64
N GLY A 17 -40.16 -23.68 9.59
CA GLY A 17 -39.23 -22.56 9.54
C GLY A 17 -39.65 -21.40 10.42
N ALA A 18 -38.66 -20.62 10.85
CA ALA A 18 -38.84 -19.26 11.32
C ALA A 18 -37.63 -18.42 10.91
N LYS A 19 -37.83 -17.57 9.89
CA LYS A 19 -37.03 -16.37 9.64
C LYS A 19 -37.40 -15.34 10.71
N HIS A 20 -36.42 -14.71 11.36
CA HIS A 20 -36.43 -13.35 11.95
C HIS A 20 -34.93 -13.08 12.26
N GLY A 21 -34.25 -12.06 11.73
CA GLY A 21 -34.67 -10.67 11.64
C GLY A 21 -34.25 -9.96 12.93
N GLY A 22 -32.95 -9.70 13.11
CA GLY A 22 -32.38 -9.09 14.31
C GLY A 22 -31.27 -8.11 13.98
N ASN A 23 -31.68 -6.88 13.67
CA ASN A 23 -30.86 -5.69 13.49
C ASN A 23 -30.22 -5.32 14.85
N ILE A 24 -28.90 -5.18 14.95
CA ILE A 24 -28.26 -4.54 16.12
C ILE A 24 -27.38 -3.39 15.66
N ALA A 25 -28.03 -2.23 15.68
CA ALA A 25 -27.58 -0.90 16.04
C ALA A 25 -26.06 -0.61 16.11
N GLN A 26 -25.71 0.36 15.26
CA GLN A 26 -24.73 1.42 15.50
C GLN A 26 -24.66 1.86 16.97
N GLY A 27 -23.42 1.97 17.47
CA GLY A 27 -23.10 2.52 18.78
C GLY A 27 -21.69 3.09 18.82
N SER A 28 -21.37 4.01 17.92
CA SER A 28 -20.15 4.83 17.99
C SER A 28 -20.30 5.90 19.07
N ARG A 29 -19.77 5.61 20.27
CA ARG A 29 -19.34 6.58 21.28
C ARG A 29 -17.81 6.47 21.32
N GLY A 30 -17.03 7.47 20.92
CA GLY A 30 -16.96 8.76 21.59
C GLY A 30 -15.75 8.76 22.53
N PHE A 31 -14.53 8.73 21.98
CA PHE A 31 -13.29 9.02 22.74
C PHE A 31 -12.57 10.18 22.08
N GLY A 32 -12.97 11.39 22.48
CA GLY A 32 -12.17 12.59 22.29
C GLY A 32 -11.11 12.65 23.38
N ALA A 33 -9.91 12.16 23.09
CA ALA A 33 -8.73 12.43 23.90
C ALA A 33 -7.99 13.63 23.29
N LYS A 34 -8.19 14.80 23.91
CA LYS A 34 -7.40 16.01 23.67
C LYS A 34 -5.98 15.75 24.18
N ILE A 35 -5.04 15.54 23.26
CA ILE A 35 -3.60 15.56 23.57
C ILE A 35 -3.12 17.01 23.48
N ALA A 36 -2.86 17.59 24.65
CA ALA A 36 -2.21 18.88 24.80
C ALA A 36 -0.71 18.75 24.47
N SER A 37 -0.24 19.64 23.61
CA SER A 37 1.18 19.85 23.31
C SER A 37 1.86 20.60 24.46
N PRO A 38 3.09 20.21 24.85
CA PRO A 38 4.02 21.13 25.47
C PRO A 38 5.20 21.41 24.55
N THR A 39 5.26 22.68 24.14
CA THR A 39 6.39 23.59 24.38
C THR A 39 7.69 23.32 23.64
N ALA A 40 7.91 24.19 22.66
CA ALA A 40 9.17 24.56 22.03
C ALA A 40 10.36 24.60 23.00
N PHE A 41 11.36 23.75 22.74
CA PHE A 41 12.70 23.87 23.29
C PHE A 41 13.57 24.68 22.33
N ARG A 42 13.92 25.90 22.74
CA ARG A 42 14.72 26.86 21.97
C ARG A 42 16.18 26.77 22.43
N VAL A 43 17.05 26.15 21.63
CA VAL A 43 18.50 26.24 21.83
C VAL A 43 19.03 27.47 21.08
N ARG A 44 19.65 28.40 21.82
CA ARG A 44 20.54 29.42 21.27
C ARG A 44 21.89 28.75 20.98
N SER A 45 22.38 28.82 19.75
CA SER A 45 23.82 28.77 19.51
C SER A 45 24.25 30.10 18.88
N HIS A 46 25.16 30.78 19.57
CA HIS A 46 25.97 31.85 19.01
C HIS A 46 27.16 31.17 18.33
N GLY A 47 27.24 31.30 17.01
CA GLY A 47 28.35 30.85 16.20
C GLY A 47 28.66 31.92 15.16
N THR A 48 29.85 32.47 15.26
CA THR A 48 30.45 33.57 14.51
C THR A 48 30.38 33.42 12.99
N LEU A 49 30.08 34.53 12.31
CA LEU A 49 30.10 34.69 10.87
C LEU A 49 31.55 34.83 10.37
N GLU A 50 32.07 33.80 9.70
CA GLU A 50 33.26 33.88 8.86
C GLU A 50 32.82 34.22 7.42
N HIS A 51 33.23 35.39 6.95
CA HIS A 51 33.00 35.88 5.59
C HIS A 51 33.98 35.23 4.62
N ALA A 52 33.54 34.20 3.88
CA ALA A 52 34.27 33.67 2.73
C ALA A 52 33.62 34.16 1.42
N SER A 53 34.26 35.13 0.77
CA SER A 53 33.90 35.61 -0.57
C SER A 53 34.08 34.53 -1.64
N PHE A 54 32.98 33.89 -2.06
CA PHE A 54 32.98 32.99 -3.22
C PHE A 54 32.85 33.78 -4.53
N LYS A 55 33.97 33.92 -5.25
CA LYS A 55 34.06 34.57 -6.56
C LYS A 55 33.20 33.84 -7.60
N LYS A 56 32.23 34.54 -8.20
CA LYS A 56 31.49 34.09 -9.39
C LYS A 56 32.46 33.94 -10.57
N ARG A 57 32.50 32.75 -11.18
CA ARG A 57 33.19 32.51 -12.47
C ARG A 57 32.17 32.70 -13.62
N PRO A 58 32.54 33.35 -14.73
CA PRO A 58 31.65 33.49 -15.88
C PRO A 58 31.45 32.15 -16.59
N VAL A 59 30.20 31.87 -16.96
CA VAL A 59 29.81 30.72 -17.79
C VAL A 59 29.93 31.10 -19.27
N ASN A 60 30.94 30.57 -19.94
CA ASN A 60 30.92 30.36 -21.39
C ASN A 60 30.31 28.95 -21.55
N GLY A 61 29.14 28.76 -22.15
CA GLY A 61 28.94 28.89 -23.59
C GLY A 61 29.01 27.48 -24.20
N LEU A 62 27.96 27.09 -24.93
CA LEU A 62 27.79 25.84 -25.68
C LEU A 62 27.23 24.63 -24.88
N GLY A 63 25.94 24.33 -25.11
CA GLY A 63 25.36 23.04 -24.72
C GLY A 63 23.91 23.08 -24.25
N THR A 64 22.98 23.46 -25.12
CA THR A 64 21.60 22.97 -24.97
C THR A 64 21.01 22.73 -26.35
N LEU A 65 21.61 21.79 -27.08
CA LEU A 65 20.86 21.04 -28.09
C LEU A 65 19.63 20.51 -27.38
N GLY A 66 18.47 20.85 -27.92
CA GLY A 66 17.16 20.74 -27.27
C GLY A 66 17.03 19.47 -26.46
N ALA A 67 16.80 19.63 -25.16
CA ALA A 67 16.21 18.57 -24.37
C ALA A 67 14.85 18.26 -25.00
N LEU A 68 14.84 17.29 -25.93
CA LEU A 68 13.62 16.69 -26.44
C LEU A 68 12.77 16.37 -25.22
N PRO A 69 11.48 16.75 -25.18
CA PRO A 69 10.62 16.45 -24.06
C PRO A 69 10.36 14.94 -24.07
N SER A 70 11.27 14.16 -23.49
CA SER A 70 11.06 12.75 -23.19
C SER A 70 10.12 12.64 -21.97
N ARG A 71 8.94 13.26 -22.03
CA ARG A 71 7.82 12.90 -21.16
C ARG A 71 7.06 11.75 -21.80
N VAL A 72 7.79 10.66 -22.01
CA VAL A 72 7.22 9.34 -22.28
C VAL A 72 6.62 8.91 -20.95
N GLY A 73 5.32 8.60 -20.95
CA GLY A 73 4.70 7.96 -19.77
C GLY A 73 5.40 6.63 -19.50
N ALA A 74 5.31 6.12 -18.26
CA ALA A 74 5.84 4.80 -17.95
C ALA A 74 5.35 3.77 -18.98
N LYS A 75 6.26 2.99 -19.57
CA LYS A 75 5.95 1.95 -20.58
C LYS A 75 5.60 0.62 -19.93
N SER A 76 6.04 0.43 -18.69
CA SER A 76 5.76 -0.74 -17.88
C SER A 76 5.41 -0.32 -16.45
N HIS A 77 4.60 -1.11 -15.76
CA HIS A 77 4.32 -0.89 -14.34
C HIS A 77 5.61 -0.85 -13.50
N LYS A 78 6.67 -1.54 -13.92
CA LYS A 78 7.98 -1.55 -13.23
C LYS A 78 8.71 -0.21 -13.26
N GLU A 79 8.31 0.71 -14.13
CA GLU A 79 8.84 2.09 -14.19
C GLU A 79 8.10 3.03 -13.24
N LEU A 80 7.00 2.58 -12.61
CA LEU A 80 6.29 3.37 -11.62
C LEU A 80 7.10 3.39 -10.32
N ILE A 81 7.46 4.59 -9.84
CA ILE A 81 8.10 4.76 -8.53
C ILE A 81 7.29 4.10 -7.41
N ALA A 82 5.95 4.19 -7.47
CA ALA A 82 5.06 3.52 -6.52
C ALA A 82 5.24 2.00 -6.52
N TRP A 83 5.42 1.39 -7.70
CA TRP A 83 5.63 -0.06 -7.82
C TRP A 83 7.03 -0.45 -7.35
N GLN A 84 8.06 0.32 -7.71
CA GLN A 84 9.44 0.06 -7.29
C GLN A 84 9.60 0.07 -5.77
N LEU A 85 8.97 1.05 -5.10
CA LEU A 85 8.98 1.13 -3.63
C LEU A 85 8.19 0.00 -3.00
N ALA A 86 7.02 -0.34 -3.56
CA ALA A 86 6.24 -1.49 -3.10
C ALA A 86 7.00 -2.82 -3.29
N ASP A 87 7.75 -2.99 -4.39
CA ASP A 87 8.55 -4.18 -4.64
C ASP A 87 9.75 -4.28 -3.68
N ALA A 88 10.39 -3.14 -3.40
CA ALA A 88 11.44 -3.06 -2.39
C ALA A 88 10.91 -3.43 -1.00
N LEU A 89 9.74 -2.91 -0.61
CA LEU A 89 9.06 -3.28 0.63
C LEU A 89 8.75 -4.78 0.68
N ARG A 90 8.20 -5.33 -0.41
CA ARG A 90 7.87 -6.76 -0.51
C ARG A 90 9.07 -7.66 -0.29
N ARG A 91 10.20 -7.33 -0.90
CA ARG A 91 11.47 -8.07 -0.71
C ARG A 91 11.98 -7.95 0.72
N GLU A 92 11.82 -6.78 1.34
CA GLU A 92 12.21 -6.58 2.74
C GLU A 92 11.37 -7.43 3.69
N ILE A 93 10.05 -7.47 3.49
CA ILE A 93 9.15 -8.33 4.26
C ILE A 93 9.55 -9.81 4.11
N TYR A 94 9.84 -10.26 2.90
CA TYR A 94 10.31 -11.64 2.69
C TYR A 94 11.61 -11.92 3.45
N SER A 95 12.56 -10.97 3.43
CA SER A 95 13.82 -11.08 4.16
C SER A 95 13.61 -11.16 5.68
N LEU A 96 12.73 -10.32 6.23
CA LEU A 96 12.39 -10.33 7.66
C LEU A 96 11.76 -11.65 8.09
N ILE A 97 10.88 -12.20 7.26
CA ILE A 97 10.24 -13.49 7.53
C ILE A 97 11.26 -14.62 7.45
N SER A 98 12.03 -14.73 6.37
CA SER A 98 12.94 -15.85 6.15
C SER A 98 14.14 -15.87 7.10
N GLY A 99 14.52 -14.71 7.64
CA GLY A 99 15.69 -14.57 8.52
C GLY A 99 15.40 -14.66 10.01
N GLY A 100 14.14 -14.87 10.42
CA GLY A 100 13.73 -14.68 11.82
C GLY A 100 12.70 -15.69 12.34
N LEU A 101 12.23 -15.44 13.56
CA LEU A 101 11.26 -16.29 14.26
C LEU A 101 9.89 -16.34 13.56
N ALA A 102 9.58 -15.31 12.77
CA ALA A 102 8.37 -15.25 11.95
C ALA A 102 8.24 -16.41 10.95
N ALA A 103 9.34 -17.05 10.54
CA ALA A 103 9.31 -18.18 9.62
C ALA A 103 8.46 -19.36 10.12
N ALA A 104 8.38 -19.54 11.44
CA ALA A 104 7.63 -20.63 12.06
C ALA A 104 6.12 -20.37 12.17
N ASP A 105 5.69 -19.10 12.14
CA ASP A 105 4.27 -18.72 12.16
C ASP A 105 3.73 -18.63 10.74
N LEU A 106 3.24 -19.77 10.22
CA LEU A 106 2.75 -19.89 8.85
C LEU A 106 1.60 -18.92 8.54
N ARG A 107 0.75 -18.61 9.53
CA ARG A 107 -0.38 -17.70 9.34
C ARG A 107 0.11 -16.27 9.20
N PHE A 108 0.97 -15.82 10.12
CA PHE A 108 1.57 -14.49 10.05
C PHE A 108 2.34 -14.31 8.75
N ARG A 109 3.18 -15.30 8.40
CA ARG A 109 3.93 -15.32 7.14
C ARG A 109 3.02 -15.15 5.93
N SER A 110 1.97 -15.95 5.81
CA SER A 110 1.05 -15.85 4.66
C SER A 110 0.43 -14.46 4.58
N GLN A 111 -0.07 -13.94 5.69
CA GLN A 111 -0.69 -12.61 5.73
C GLN A 111 0.28 -11.50 5.30
N ALA A 112 1.51 -11.54 5.82
CA ALA A 112 2.55 -10.57 5.49
C ALA A 112 3.01 -10.65 4.03
N GLU A 113 3.25 -11.86 3.52
CA GLU A 113 3.62 -12.07 2.12
C GLU A 113 2.49 -11.65 1.17
N ASP A 114 1.24 -11.96 1.51
CA ASP A 114 0.06 -11.64 0.69
C ASP A 114 -0.22 -10.15 0.63
N ALA A 115 -0.18 -9.44 1.77
CA ALA A 115 -0.40 -8.00 1.83
C ALA A 115 0.67 -7.24 1.03
N ALA A 116 1.95 -7.61 1.20
CA ALA A 116 3.06 -7.00 0.47
C ALA A 116 2.97 -7.27 -1.05
N SER A 117 2.61 -8.50 -1.43
CA SER A 117 2.42 -8.88 -2.84
C SER A 117 1.21 -8.21 -3.47
N SER A 118 0.11 -8.07 -2.71
CA SER A 118 -1.13 -7.41 -3.15
C SER A 118 -0.89 -5.95 -3.54
N THR A 119 -0.04 -5.23 -2.78
CA THR A 119 0.33 -3.85 -3.11
C THR A 119 0.90 -3.74 -4.53
N CYS A 120 1.84 -4.64 -4.88
CA CYS A 120 2.46 -4.71 -6.21
C CYS A 120 1.48 -5.19 -7.30
N ARG A 121 0.71 -6.26 -7.03
CA ARG A 121 -0.27 -6.85 -7.96
C ARG A 121 -1.31 -5.82 -8.40
N ASN A 122 -1.89 -5.11 -7.45
CA ASN A 122 -2.88 -4.06 -7.72
C ASN A 122 -2.29 -2.94 -8.60
N LEU A 123 -1.05 -2.50 -8.35
CA LEU A 123 -0.41 -1.49 -9.20
C LEU A 123 -0.18 -1.98 -10.63
N ALA A 124 0.25 -3.24 -10.79
CA ALA A 124 0.47 -3.84 -12.09
C ALA A 124 -0.84 -4.03 -12.87
N GLU A 125 -1.89 -4.53 -12.21
CA GLU A 125 -3.20 -4.72 -12.81
C GLU A 125 -3.84 -3.39 -13.21
N GLY A 126 -3.79 -2.39 -12.33
CA GLY A 126 -4.29 -1.06 -12.63
C GLY A 126 -3.56 -0.40 -13.81
N PHE A 127 -2.24 -0.59 -13.92
CA PHE A 127 -1.47 -0.08 -15.05
C PHE A 127 -1.93 -0.68 -16.38
N ALA A 128 -2.31 -1.96 -16.40
CA ALA A 128 -2.79 -2.67 -17.58
C ALA A 128 -4.19 -2.23 -18.06
N ARG A 129 -4.93 -1.44 -17.29
CA ARG A 129 -6.29 -1.00 -17.65
C ARG A 129 -6.33 0.12 -18.69
N PHE A 130 -5.22 0.82 -18.95
CA PHE A 130 -5.12 1.98 -19.85
C PHE A 130 -6.14 3.12 -19.61
N ASN A 131 -6.89 3.06 -18.50
CA ASN A 131 -7.88 4.02 -18.07
C ASN A 131 -7.46 4.63 -16.72
N PRO A 132 -7.28 5.97 -16.61
CA PRO A 132 -6.78 6.57 -15.38
C PRO A 132 -7.76 6.43 -14.20
N ARG A 133 -9.07 6.37 -14.45
CA ARG A 133 -10.08 6.24 -13.40
C ARG A 133 -10.07 4.84 -12.79
N GLU A 134 -10.00 3.81 -13.63
CA GLU A 134 -9.89 2.43 -13.18
C GLU A 134 -8.55 2.21 -12.47
N PHE A 135 -7.45 2.70 -13.05
CA PHE A 135 -6.15 2.62 -12.39
C PHE A 135 -6.17 3.31 -11.01
N ALA A 136 -6.85 4.45 -10.86
CA ALA A 136 -6.97 5.11 -9.57
C ALA A 136 -7.69 4.24 -8.51
N GLN A 137 -8.60 3.35 -8.91
CA GLN A 137 -9.27 2.39 -8.03
C GLN A 137 -8.30 1.29 -7.58
N TYR A 138 -7.52 0.72 -8.49
CA TYR A 138 -6.48 -0.25 -8.15
C TYR A 138 -5.39 0.34 -7.25
N ALA A 139 -4.95 1.56 -7.53
CA ALA A 139 -4.00 2.27 -6.67
C ALA A 139 -4.59 2.52 -5.26
N ARG A 140 -5.92 2.61 -5.11
CA ARG A 140 -6.58 2.66 -3.79
C ARG A 140 -6.47 1.33 -3.06
N TYR A 141 -6.65 0.21 -3.75
CA TYR A 141 -6.43 -1.12 -3.16
C TYR A 141 -4.97 -1.32 -2.75
N SER A 142 -4.01 -0.89 -3.57
CA SER A 142 -2.60 -0.86 -3.17
C SER A 142 -2.34 -0.05 -1.91
N ALA A 143 -2.99 1.11 -1.75
CA ALA A 143 -2.84 1.91 -0.53
C ALA A 143 -3.37 1.17 0.71
N SER A 144 -4.50 0.47 0.57
CA SER A 144 -5.08 -0.35 1.65
C SER A 144 -4.13 -1.47 2.06
N SER A 145 -3.61 -2.24 1.09
CA SER A 145 -2.64 -3.31 1.38
C SER A 145 -1.33 -2.79 1.94
N ASN A 146 -0.86 -1.59 1.53
CA ASN A 146 0.33 -0.97 2.12
C ASN A 146 0.11 -0.55 3.60
N CYS A 147 -1.12 -0.18 3.98
CA CYS A 147 -1.46 0.08 5.39
C CYS A 147 -1.45 -1.22 6.19
N GLU A 148 -2.03 -2.29 5.64
CA GLU A 148 -2.01 -3.63 6.26
C GLU A 148 -0.58 -4.15 6.48
N VAL A 149 0.33 -3.93 5.52
CA VAL A 149 1.76 -4.24 5.72
C VAL A 149 2.34 -3.47 6.91
N GLY A 150 1.93 -2.21 7.11
CA GLY A 150 2.34 -1.41 8.27
C GLY A 150 1.90 -2.05 9.59
N ASP A 151 0.63 -2.42 9.70
CA ASP A 151 0.10 -3.09 10.89
C ASP A 151 0.81 -4.43 11.16
N LEU A 152 1.12 -5.19 10.11
CA LEU A 152 1.85 -6.46 10.24
C LEU A 152 3.31 -6.26 10.68
N ILE A 153 3.96 -5.15 10.29
CA ILE A 153 5.29 -4.80 10.79
C ILE A 153 5.24 -4.58 12.32
N GLU A 154 4.22 -3.85 12.79
CA GLU A 154 4.01 -3.60 14.23
C GLU A 154 3.61 -4.86 15.00
N ASP A 155 2.77 -5.73 14.43
CA ASP A 155 2.43 -7.04 15.03
C ASP A 155 3.68 -7.92 15.17
N GLY A 156 4.56 -7.94 14.17
CA GLY A 156 5.82 -8.65 14.26
C GLY A 156 6.76 -8.10 15.35
N LEU A 157 6.77 -6.78 15.58
CA LEU A 157 7.50 -6.18 16.72
C LEU A 157 6.89 -6.63 18.05
N ALA A 158 5.56 -6.59 18.18
CA ALA A 158 4.84 -6.99 19.39
C ALA A 158 5.07 -8.48 19.74
N ARG A 159 5.13 -9.34 18.72
CA ARG A 159 5.44 -10.77 18.84
C ARG A 159 6.94 -11.07 18.98
N ARG A 160 7.80 -10.04 18.92
CA ARG A 160 9.27 -10.16 18.98
C ARG A 160 9.84 -11.03 17.85
N PHE A 161 9.19 -11.04 16.69
CA PHE A 161 9.72 -11.68 15.49
C PHE A 161 10.94 -10.95 14.92
N TRP A 162 11.01 -9.65 15.14
CA TRP A 162 12.13 -8.78 14.82
C TRP A 162 12.26 -7.64 15.83
N THR A 163 13.45 -7.02 15.89
CA THR A 163 13.69 -5.79 16.65
C THR A 163 13.31 -4.53 15.85
N ALA A 164 13.28 -3.38 16.52
CA ALA A 164 13.04 -2.10 15.86
C ALA A 164 14.09 -1.79 14.79
N GLU A 165 15.35 -2.14 15.04
CA GLU A 165 16.46 -1.94 14.10
C GLU A 165 16.29 -2.81 12.85
N GLN A 166 15.85 -4.06 13.02
CA GLN A 166 15.55 -4.97 11.91
C GLN A 166 14.35 -4.46 11.08
N ALA A 167 13.31 -3.94 11.74
CA ALA A 167 12.11 -3.44 11.07
C ALA A 167 12.26 -2.06 10.40
N ALA A 168 13.26 -1.27 10.79
CA ALA A 168 13.39 0.14 10.40
C ALA A 168 13.37 0.35 8.88
N ARG A 169 14.04 -0.51 8.12
CA ARG A 169 14.07 -0.43 6.65
C ARG A 169 12.69 -0.71 6.04
N ALA A 170 11.96 -1.70 6.57
CA ALA A 170 10.61 -2.02 6.12
C ALA A 170 9.65 -0.86 6.40
N GLN A 171 9.76 -0.23 7.58
CA GLN A 171 8.95 0.94 7.95
C GLN A 171 9.21 2.14 7.01
N ASP A 172 10.48 2.46 6.71
CA ASP A 172 10.81 3.53 5.74
C ASP A 172 10.20 3.26 4.35
N LEU A 173 10.38 2.03 3.86
CA LEU A 173 9.85 1.61 2.57
C LEU A 173 8.32 1.67 2.54
N GLN A 174 7.64 1.26 3.62
CA GLN A 174 6.19 1.32 3.76
C GLN A 174 5.66 2.75 3.68
N VAL A 175 6.29 3.70 4.38
CA VAL A 175 5.91 5.11 4.35
C VAL A 175 6.11 5.69 2.94
N ARG A 176 7.28 5.43 2.34
CA ARG A 176 7.62 5.94 1.01
C ARG A 176 6.72 5.37 -0.08
N ALA A 177 6.43 4.07 -0.02
CA ALA A 177 5.50 3.41 -0.93
C ALA A 177 4.10 4.03 -0.81
N GLY A 178 3.59 4.22 0.42
CA GLY A 178 2.32 4.88 0.67
C GLY A 178 2.24 6.29 0.08
N ILE A 179 3.27 7.11 0.29
CA ILE A 179 3.37 8.45 -0.30
C ILE A 179 3.36 8.40 -1.83
N ALA A 180 4.14 7.48 -2.42
CA ALA A 180 4.23 7.33 -3.87
C ALA A 180 2.89 6.88 -4.49
N VAL A 181 2.20 5.92 -3.86
CA VAL A 181 0.85 5.49 -4.25
C VAL A 181 -0.14 6.65 -4.15
N GLY A 182 -0.13 7.43 -3.06
CA GLY A 182 -1.00 8.61 -2.91
C GLY A 182 -0.76 9.68 -3.98
N ARG A 183 0.51 9.94 -4.34
CA ARG A 183 0.87 10.85 -5.44
C ARG A 183 0.39 10.32 -6.80
N LEU A 184 0.53 9.02 -7.04
CA LEU A 184 0.03 8.37 -8.25
C LEU A 184 -1.49 8.49 -8.35
N GLN A 185 -2.25 8.19 -7.29
CA GLN A 185 -3.70 8.36 -7.26
C GLN A 185 -4.13 9.79 -7.59
N ARG A 186 -3.44 10.80 -7.02
CA ARG A 186 -3.72 12.21 -7.31
C ARG A 186 -3.49 12.54 -8.79
N TYR A 187 -2.40 12.04 -9.37
CA TYR A 187 -2.13 12.21 -10.79
C TYR A 187 -3.22 11.55 -11.66
N LEU A 188 -3.60 10.31 -11.36
CA LEU A 188 -4.58 9.54 -12.13
C LEU A 188 -5.97 10.20 -12.18
N ARG A 189 -6.34 10.95 -11.14
CA ARG A 189 -7.60 11.73 -11.10
C ARG A 189 -7.54 13.07 -11.86
N SER A 190 -6.34 13.52 -12.24
CA SER A 190 -6.14 14.82 -12.87
C SER A 190 -6.63 14.86 -14.33
N LYS A 191 -6.91 16.07 -14.84
CA LYS A 191 -7.16 16.29 -16.28
C LYS A 191 -5.94 15.90 -17.13
N ARG A 192 -4.73 15.99 -16.58
CA ARG A 192 -3.49 15.64 -17.27
C ARG A 192 -3.42 14.14 -17.59
N ALA A 193 -3.80 13.27 -16.65
CA ALA A 193 -3.81 11.82 -16.91
C ALA A 193 -4.79 11.45 -18.03
N ARG A 194 -5.98 12.07 -18.05
CA ARG A 194 -6.97 11.89 -19.13
C ARG A 194 -6.43 12.30 -20.50
N ARG A 195 -5.82 13.48 -20.59
CA ARG A 195 -5.19 13.95 -21.85
C ARG A 195 -4.04 13.03 -22.31
N ASN A 196 -3.28 12.47 -21.36
CA ASN A 196 -2.17 11.59 -21.70
C ASN A 196 -2.65 10.29 -22.35
N VAL A 197 -3.79 9.73 -21.94
CA VAL A 197 -4.36 8.53 -22.57
C VAL A 197 -4.82 8.81 -23.99
N VAL A 198 -5.55 9.90 -24.23
CA VAL A 198 -5.97 10.30 -25.59
C VAL A 198 -4.75 10.42 -26.52
N ARG A 199 -3.67 11.06 -26.03
CA ARG A 199 -2.41 11.20 -26.78
C ARG A 199 -1.73 9.86 -27.10
N ILE A 200 -1.87 8.86 -26.23
CA ILE A 200 -1.27 7.53 -26.45
C ILE A 200 -2.07 6.79 -27.51
N LEU A 201 -3.40 6.71 -27.34
CA LEU A 201 -4.29 6.04 -28.29
C LEU A 201 -4.19 6.65 -29.70
N SER A 202 -4.15 7.99 -29.81
CA SER A 202 -4.01 8.67 -31.10
C SER A 202 -2.65 8.44 -31.78
N ARG A 203 -1.61 8.04 -31.04
CA ARG A 203 -0.30 7.71 -31.62
C ARG A 203 -0.25 6.28 -32.14
N ASP A 204 -0.99 5.38 -31.51
CA ASP A 204 -1.07 3.98 -31.92
C ASP A 204 -1.93 3.83 -33.18
N GLU A 205 -2.96 4.66 -33.35
CA GLU A 205 -3.78 4.72 -34.58
C GLU A 205 -3.01 5.25 -35.82
N ALA A 206 -1.91 5.97 -35.61
CA ALA A 206 -1.11 6.59 -36.67
C ALA A 206 0.08 5.73 -37.14
N ARG A 207 0.21 4.50 -36.64
CA ARG A 207 1.27 3.53 -36.98
C ARG A 207 0.70 2.38 -37.79
#